data_AF-A0A4D7H5L0-F1
#
_entry.id   AF-A0A4D7H5L0-F1
#
_cell.length_a   1.000
_cell.length_b   1.000
_cell.length_c   1.000
_cell.angle_alpha   90.00
_cell.angle_beta   90.00
_cell.angle_gamma   90.00
#
_symmetry.space_group_name_H-M   'P 1'
#
loop_
_entity.id
_entity.type
_entity.pdbx_description
1 polymer ?
#
loop_
_entity_poly.entity_id
_entity_poly.type
_entity_poly.pdbx_seq_one_letter_code
_entity_poly.pdbx_strand_id
1 'polypeptide(L)'
;MSKAELPNIPELPEDGVLTLSEYLAMQRAIGEETRYRVLAELLREGELSASELSEKLDSPSNRLHYHLDKLVDVGLVANRKRRERGTDGLYSYYVVTALGEAIMTHGVSELIAEERELLQRYA
;
A
#
# COMPACT_ATOMS: atom_id res chain seq x y z
N MET A 1 8.35 -19.24 31.28
CA MET A 1 8.75 -18.40 30.13
C MET A 1 8.79 -19.30 28.92
N SER A 2 7.78 -19.24 28.04
CA SER A 2 7.80 -20.01 26.79
C SER A 2 9.03 -19.57 25.99
N LYS A 3 9.74 -20.52 25.40
CA LYS A 3 10.85 -20.24 24.48
C LYS A 3 10.24 -19.45 23.34
N ALA A 4 10.59 -18.16 23.21
CA ALA A 4 10.14 -17.35 22.09
C ALA A 4 10.48 -18.14 20.82
N GLU A 5 9.45 -18.56 20.08
CA GLU A 5 9.64 -19.20 18.80
C GLU A 5 10.41 -18.20 17.93
N LEU A 6 11.55 -18.65 17.39
CA LEU A 6 12.34 -17.80 16.51
C LEU A 6 11.46 -17.40 15.32
N PRO A 7 11.54 -16.15 14.84
CA PRO A 7 10.78 -15.73 13.67
C PRO A 7 11.15 -16.64 12.49
N ASN A 8 10.13 -17.19 11.83
CA ASN A 8 10.31 -17.97 10.61
C ASN A 8 10.57 -17.01 9.45
N ILE A 9 11.83 -16.88 9.03
CA ILE A 9 12.21 -16.07 7.87
C ILE A 9 12.19 -16.99 6.66
N PRO A 10 11.23 -16.83 5.72
CA PRO A 10 11.15 -17.70 4.56
C PRO A 10 12.33 -17.48 3.62
N GLU A 11 12.83 -18.56 3.02
CA GLU A 11 13.76 -18.47 1.89
C GLU A 11 13.01 -17.98 0.64
N LEU A 12 13.73 -17.31 -0.27
CA LEU A 12 13.17 -16.95 -1.57
C LEU A 12 12.91 -18.22 -2.39
N PRO A 13 11.79 -18.30 -3.13
CA PRO A 13 11.54 -19.40 -4.05
C PRO A 13 12.62 -19.45 -5.15
N GLU A 14 13.11 -20.64 -5.49
CA GLU A 14 14.13 -20.82 -6.55
C GLU A 14 13.66 -20.27 -7.91
N ASP A 15 12.38 -20.51 -8.24
CA ASP A 15 11.71 -20.01 -9.46
C ASP A 15 10.85 -18.77 -9.20
N GLY A 16 11.22 -17.98 -8.18
CA GLY A 16 10.50 -16.77 -7.81
C GLY A 16 10.51 -15.72 -8.92
N VAL A 17 9.34 -15.12 -9.20
CA VAL A 17 9.22 -14.00 -10.15
C VAL A 17 9.85 -12.72 -9.59
N LEU A 18 9.90 -12.60 -8.26
CA LEU A 18 10.43 -11.43 -7.55
C LEU A 18 11.71 -11.79 -6.78
N THR A 19 12.62 -10.84 -6.77
CA THR A 19 13.87 -10.86 -6.02
C THR A 19 13.68 -10.22 -4.64
N LEU A 20 14.58 -10.51 -3.69
CA LEU A 20 14.60 -9.83 -2.38
C LEU A 20 14.66 -8.31 -2.53
N SER A 21 15.43 -7.81 -3.49
CA SER A 21 15.56 -6.37 -3.72
C SER A 21 14.25 -5.70 -4.13
N GLU A 22 13.38 -6.40 -4.86
CA GLU A 22 12.03 -5.92 -5.24
C GLU A 22 11.10 -5.90 -4.03
N TYR A 23 11.10 -6.95 -3.19
CA TYR A 23 10.36 -6.92 -1.91
C TYR A 23 10.83 -5.79 -0.99
N LEU A 24 12.14 -5.55 -0.90
CA LEU A 24 12.70 -4.44 -0.13
C LEU A 24 12.42 -3.08 -0.78
N ALA A 25 12.23 -3.00 -2.09
CA ALA A 25 11.79 -1.79 -2.76
C ALA A 25 10.33 -1.46 -2.40
N MET A 26 9.47 -2.47 -2.30
CA MET A 26 8.10 -2.30 -1.80
C MET A 26 8.09 -1.76 -0.36
N GLN A 27 8.90 -2.33 0.54
CA GLN A 27 9.01 -1.82 1.92
C GLN A 27 9.50 -0.38 1.97
N ARG A 28 10.55 -0.05 1.20
CA ARG A 28 11.05 1.33 1.10
C ARG A 28 10.02 2.30 0.52
N ALA A 29 9.21 1.85 -0.44
CA ALA A 29 8.12 2.64 -0.96
C ALA A 29 7.09 2.91 0.15
N ILE A 30 6.56 1.89 0.80
CA ILE A 30 5.47 2.11 1.78
C ILE A 30 5.91 2.82 3.06
N GLY A 31 7.20 2.82 3.39
CA GLY A 31 7.75 3.52 4.55
C GLY A 31 7.70 5.06 4.50
N GLU A 32 7.07 5.65 3.49
CA GLU A 32 6.81 7.10 3.43
C GLU A 32 5.34 7.40 3.74
N GLU A 33 5.12 8.39 4.59
CA GLU A 33 3.81 8.68 5.19
C GLU A 33 2.70 8.92 4.16
N THR A 34 2.95 9.72 3.12
CA THR A 34 1.94 10.03 2.10
C THR A 34 1.53 8.77 1.35
N ARG A 35 2.49 7.94 0.94
CA ARG A 35 2.22 6.65 0.27
C ARG A 35 1.46 5.67 1.17
N TYR A 36 1.80 5.61 2.46
CA TYR A 36 1.03 4.83 3.43
C TYR A 36 -0.42 5.27 3.49
N ARG A 37 -0.66 6.59 3.61
CA ARG A 37 -2.02 7.16 3.66
C ARG A 37 -2.79 6.92 2.36
N VAL A 38 -2.13 7.00 1.21
CA VAL A 38 -2.74 6.66 -0.10
C VAL A 38 -3.22 5.21 -0.13
N LEU A 39 -2.38 4.24 0.24
CA LEU A 39 -2.80 2.83 0.26
C LEU A 39 -3.93 2.58 1.25
N ALA A 40 -3.86 3.18 2.44
CA ALA A 40 -4.91 3.05 3.44
C ALA A 40 -6.26 3.56 2.92
N GLU A 41 -6.27 4.67 2.18
CA GLU A 41 -7.50 5.22 1.62
C GLU A 41 -8.03 4.39 0.45
N LEU A 42 -7.14 3.93 -0.44
CA LEU A 42 -7.52 3.02 -1.52
C LEU A 42 -8.08 1.69 -0.99
N LEU A 43 -7.55 1.15 0.11
CA LEU A 43 -8.10 -0.07 0.74
C LEU A 43 -9.49 0.15 1.33
N ARG A 44 -9.80 1.34 1.84
CA ARG A 44 -11.13 1.66 2.40
C ARG A 44 -12.18 1.87 1.32
N GLU A 45 -11.80 2.55 0.23
CA GLU A 45 -12.73 3.00 -0.82
C GLU A 45 -12.76 2.05 -2.03
N GLY A 46 -11.77 1.17 -2.17
CA GLY A 46 -11.64 0.23 -3.28
C GLY A 46 -10.87 0.80 -4.46
N GLU A 47 -11.42 1.79 -5.16
CA GLU A 47 -10.73 2.48 -6.26
C GLU A 47 -10.96 3.99 -6.21
N LEU A 48 -9.91 4.79 -6.46
CA LEU A 48 -9.99 6.25 -6.47
C LEU A 48 -9.13 6.83 -7.59
N SER A 49 -9.57 7.94 -8.17
CA SER A 49 -8.76 8.79 -9.04
C SER A 49 -7.75 9.63 -8.24
N ALA A 50 -6.78 10.24 -8.93
CA ALA A 50 -5.81 11.13 -8.30
C ALA A 50 -6.47 12.38 -7.68
N SER A 51 -7.55 12.89 -8.28
CA SER A 51 -8.32 14.02 -7.73
C SER A 51 -9.09 13.63 -6.48
N GLU A 52 -9.74 12.47 -6.46
CA GLU A 52 -10.47 12.00 -5.27
C GLU A 52 -9.50 11.74 -4.10
N LEU A 53 -8.33 11.17 -4.38
CA LEU A 53 -7.26 11.03 -3.38
C LEU A 53 -6.76 12.40 -2.87
N SER A 54 -6.64 13.38 -3.76
CA SER A 54 -6.21 14.75 -3.42
C SER A 54 -7.17 15.41 -2.44
N GLU A 55 -8.47 15.28 -2.70
CA GLU A 55 -9.52 15.80 -1.82
C GLU A 55 -9.53 15.08 -0.47
N LYS A 56 -9.48 13.74 -0.46
CA LYS A 56 -9.53 12.93 0.76
C LYS A 56 -8.31 13.10 1.67
N LEU A 57 -7.13 13.28 1.08
CA LEU A 57 -5.88 13.41 1.83
C LEU A 57 -5.52 14.85 2.18
N ASP A 58 -6.31 15.83 1.73
CA ASP A 58 -6.00 17.26 1.81
C ASP A 58 -4.58 17.57 1.31
N SER A 59 -4.24 17.01 0.14
CA SER A 59 -2.89 17.07 -0.43
C SER A 59 -2.95 17.48 -1.90
N PRO A 60 -2.07 18.39 -2.38
CA PRO A 60 -2.05 18.80 -3.79
C PRO A 60 -1.86 17.63 -4.77
N SER A 61 -2.67 17.59 -5.83
CA SER A 61 -2.67 16.46 -6.78
C SER A 61 -1.32 16.25 -7.48
N ASN A 62 -0.57 17.34 -7.73
CA ASN A 62 0.77 17.26 -8.33
C ASN A 62 1.77 16.50 -7.44
N ARG A 63 1.64 16.58 -6.11
CA ARG A 63 2.46 15.82 -5.18
C ARG A 63 2.02 14.35 -5.19
N LEU A 64 0.71 14.10 -5.20
CA LEU A 64 0.17 12.74 -5.21
C LEU A 64 0.56 11.94 -6.46
N HIS A 65 0.62 12.55 -7.64
CA HIS A 65 1.07 11.84 -8.84
C HIS A 65 2.45 11.20 -8.67
N TYR A 66 3.41 11.93 -8.08
CA TYR A 66 4.73 11.37 -7.77
C TYR A 66 4.65 10.15 -6.83
N HIS A 67 3.81 10.22 -5.78
CA HIS A 67 3.64 9.11 -4.85
C HIS A 67 2.95 7.91 -5.51
N LEU A 68 1.94 8.15 -6.35
CA LEU A 68 1.21 7.13 -7.09
C LEU A 68 2.10 6.42 -8.11
N ASP A 69 2.91 7.17 -8.87
CA ASP A 69 3.87 6.60 -9.81
C ASP A 69 4.85 5.67 -9.08
N LYS A 70 5.38 6.10 -7.93
CA LYS A 70 6.27 5.25 -7.12
C LYS A 70 5.59 3.97 -6.63
N LEU A 71 4.32 4.02 -6.27
CA LEU A 71 3.57 2.85 -5.83
C LEU A 71 3.24 1.90 -6.97
N VAL A 72 2.98 2.44 -8.16
CA VAL A 72 2.78 1.66 -9.39
C VAL A 72 4.09 1.01 -9.83
N ASP A 73 5.21 1.72 -9.78
CA ASP A 73 6.53 1.23 -10.15
C ASP A 73 6.93 -0.02 -9.35
N VAL A 74 6.61 -0.06 -8.04
CA VAL A 74 6.89 -1.23 -7.17
C VAL A 74 5.73 -2.23 -7.11
N GLY A 75 4.67 -2.04 -7.90
CA GLY A 75 3.55 -2.97 -8.00
C GLY A 75 2.61 -3.02 -6.81
N LEU A 76 2.64 -2.05 -5.89
CA LEU A 76 1.72 -1.97 -4.75
C LEU A 76 0.35 -1.40 -5.13
N VAL A 77 0.31 -0.60 -6.20
CA VAL A 77 -0.91 -0.02 -6.77
C VAL A 77 -0.94 -0.30 -8.27
N ALA A 78 -2.12 -0.51 -8.83
CA ALA A 78 -2.33 -0.57 -10.27
C ALA A 78 -3.11 0.66 -10.75
N ASN A 79 -2.69 1.25 -11.87
CA ASN A 79 -3.43 2.31 -12.56
C ASN A 79 -4.29 1.71 -13.68
N ARG A 80 -5.61 1.79 -13.51
CA ARG A 80 -6.63 1.33 -14.45
C ARG A 80 -7.19 2.51 -15.24
N LYS A 81 -7.17 2.37 -16.56
CA LYS A 81 -7.70 3.37 -17.50
C LYS A 81 -9.10 2.97 -17.95
N ARG A 82 -10.10 3.82 -17.72
CA ARG A 82 -11.50 3.63 -18.14
C ARG A 82 -11.96 4.78 -19.04
N ARG A 83 -12.72 4.46 -20.09
CA ARG A 83 -13.46 5.48 -20.87
C ARG A 83 -14.78 5.74 -20.17
N GLU A 84 -15.04 6.98 -19.82
CA GLU A 84 -16.32 7.38 -19.23
C GLU A 84 -17.28 7.80 -20.35
N ARG A 85 -18.54 7.34 -20.30
CA ARG A 85 -19.51 7.64 -21.36
C ARG A 85 -19.91 9.11 -21.29
N GLY A 86 -19.61 9.87 -22.35
CA GLY A 86 -19.98 11.29 -22.46
C GLY A 86 -18.84 12.27 -22.17
N THR A 87 -17.64 11.79 -21.85
CA THR A 87 -16.42 12.61 -21.78
C THR A 87 -15.44 12.17 -22.87
N ASP A 88 -14.70 13.12 -23.44
CA ASP A 88 -13.74 12.88 -24.51
C ASP A 88 -12.36 12.49 -23.95
N GLY A 89 -12.34 11.60 -22.94
CA GLY A 89 -11.16 11.37 -22.11
C GLY A 89 -11.04 9.97 -21.50
N LEU A 90 -9.80 9.58 -21.24
CA LEU A 90 -9.45 8.35 -20.53
C LEU A 90 -9.21 8.68 -19.05
N TYR A 91 -10.07 8.20 -18.17
CA TYR A 91 -9.96 8.41 -16.72
C TYR A 91 -9.09 7.33 -16.09
N SER A 92 -8.19 7.74 -15.19
CA SER A 92 -7.29 6.86 -14.46
C SER A 92 -7.78 6.68 -13.03
N TYR A 93 -7.93 5.43 -12.61
CA TYR A 93 -8.27 5.02 -11.26
C TYR A 93 -7.20 4.11 -10.72
N TYR A 94 -6.88 4.29 -9.44
CA TYR A 94 -5.87 3.52 -8.74
C TYR A 94 -6.56 2.50 -7.85
N VAL A 95 -6.01 1.28 -7.80
CA VAL A 95 -6.48 0.19 -6.94
C VAL A 95 -5.29 -0.47 -6.28
N VAL A 96 -5.43 -0.89 -5.03
CA VAL A 96 -4.37 -1.64 -4.33
C VAL A 96 -4.26 -3.04 -4.94
N THR A 97 -3.04 -3.52 -5.15
CA THR A 97 -2.79 -4.89 -5.62
C THR A 97 -2.76 -5.87 -4.45
N ALA A 98 -2.73 -7.17 -4.72
CA ALA A 98 -2.56 -8.18 -3.67
C ALA A 98 -1.26 -7.98 -2.86
N LEU A 99 -0.18 -7.49 -3.50
CA LEU A 99 1.07 -7.16 -2.81
C LEU A 99 0.92 -5.91 -1.94
N GLY A 100 0.18 -4.90 -2.42
CA GLY A 100 -0.19 -3.71 -1.66
C GLY A 100 -1.03 -4.02 -0.43
N GLU A 101 -1.99 -4.94 -0.54
CA GLU A 101 -2.78 -5.40 0.59
C GLU A 101 -1.92 -6.17 1.59
N ALA A 102 -1.13 -7.14 1.12
CA ALA A 102 -0.25 -7.95 1.96
C ALA A 102 0.75 -7.10 2.75
N ILE A 103 1.40 -6.12 2.12
CA ILE A 103 2.39 -5.26 2.79
C ILE A 103 1.74 -4.32 3.81
N MET A 104 0.49 -3.91 3.59
CA MET A 104 -0.26 -3.10 4.55
C MET A 104 -0.71 -3.94 5.75
N THR A 105 -1.15 -5.17 5.52
CA THR A 105 -1.60 -6.10 6.56
C THR A 105 -0.46 -6.56 7.46
N HIS A 106 0.65 -7.01 6.87
CA HIS A 106 1.80 -7.59 7.57
C HIS A 106 2.93 -6.59 7.87
N GLY A 107 2.67 -5.31 7.63
CA GLY A 107 3.62 -4.22 7.87
C GLY A 107 3.33 -3.48 9.16
N VAL A 108 3.41 -2.15 9.08
CA VAL A 108 3.22 -1.26 10.24
C VAL A 108 1.82 -1.41 10.88
N SER A 109 0.80 -1.84 10.14
CA SER A 109 -0.54 -2.08 10.70
C SER A 109 -0.56 -3.16 11.76
N GLU A 110 0.26 -4.20 11.62
CA GLU A 110 0.40 -5.27 12.61
C GLU A 110 0.98 -4.71 13.91
N LEU A 111 2.02 -3.87 13.83
CA LEU A 111 2.63 -3.19 14.98
C LEU A 111 1.63 -2.27 15.71
N ILE A 112 0.81 -1.53 14.96
CA ILE A 112 -0.24 -0.66 15.53
C ILE A 112 -1.32 -1.52 16.21
N ALA A 113 -1.70 -2.66 15.62
CA ALA A 113 -2.68 -3.56 16.20
C ALA A 113 -2.18 -4.18 17.52
N GLU A 114 -0.93 -4.62 17.56
CA GLU A 114 -0.28 -5.13 18.77
C GLU A 114 -0.26 -4.07 19.89
N GLU A 115 0.14 -2.83 19.57
CA GLU A 115 0.13 -1.72 20.53
C GLU A 115 -1.27 -1.51 21.11
N ARG A 116 -2.31 -1.53 20.26
CA ARG A 116 -3.71 -1.37 20.70
C ARG A 116 -4.17 -2.49 21.61
N GLU A 117 -3.80 -3.74 21.34
CA GLU A 117 -4.14 -4.88 22.19
C GLU A 117 -3.46 -4.76 23.57
N LEU A 118 -2.17 -4.40 23.59
CA LEU A 118 -1.44 -4.19 24.83
C LEU A 118 -2.08 -3.09 25.68
N LEU A 119 -2.40 -1.95 25.06
CA LEU A 119 -3.07 -0.85 25.76
C LEU A 119 -4.44 -1.27 26.32
N GLN A 120 -5.21 -2.12 25.63
CA GLN A 120 -6.48 -2.64 26.14
C GLN A 120 -6.31 -3.65 27.27
N ARG A 121 -5.26 -4.48 27.24
CA ARG A 121 -4.99 -5.49 28.27
C ARG A 121 -4.51 -4.89 29.59
N TYR A 122 -3.84 -3.74 29.55
CA TYR A 122 -3.23 -3.09 30.70
C TYR A 122 -3.89 -1.75 31.10
N ALA A 123 -5.05 -1.43 30.53
CA ALA A 123 -5.93 -0.34 30.98
C ALA A 123 -6.82 -0.81 32.13
#